data_AF-A0A534VL37-F1
#
_entry.id   AF-A0A534VL37-F1
#
_cell.length_a   1.000
_cell.length_b   1.000
_cell.length_c   1.000
_cell.angle_alpha   90.00
_cell.angle_beta   90.00
_cell.angle_gamma   90.00
#
_symmetry.space_group_name_H-M   'P 1'
#
loop_
_entity.id
_entity.type
_entity.pdbx_description
1 polymer ?
#
loop_
_entity_poly.entity_id
_entity_poly.type
_entity_poly.pdbx_seq_one_letter_code
_entity_poly.pdbx_strand_id
1 'polypeptide(L)'
;MWSASFVPWASVLAGWAAVGALLYGLGCLVTRWLGPDRDEPVGPLVRFWLGWAAALGILQLWHFALPVDGRVYLVLAPLGALGLFGHRAALLENARRAVTTARGALGAAAVAVVAACAAALALRRPCNPDSCLYHIATIRWFEQQPIVPGLGHLHLRLAFNHAYYLYASLFDTGPLRGHGEHLANGLLLLGILGPACLVLLSLVDLRRSHANSSYLALALAGVMVDLLFGCSLASPTADVAVAITGAILILLAIGPTIDGVQLTPFRLRAIGV
;
A
#
# COMPACT_ATOMS: atom_id res chain seq x y z
N MET A 1 5.07 33.48 8.45
CA MET A 1 5.32 32.60 7.29
C MET A 1 6.40 31.61 7.69
N TRP A 2 6.02 30.41 8.11
CA TRP A 2 7.00 29.34 8.31
C TRP A 2 7.51 28.95 6.92
N SER A 3 8.82 29.05 6.68
CA SER A 3 9.43 28.46 5.50
C SER A 3 9.09 26.98 5.53
N ALA A 4 8.28 26.51 4.57
CA ALA A 4 8.04 25.09 4.42
C ALA A 4 9.41 24.43 4.27
N SER A 5 9.80 23.61 5.24
CA SER A 5 11.03 22.83 5.18
C SER A 5 10.99 22.07 3.86
N PHE A 6 11.97 22.30 2.99
CA PHE A 6 12.03 21.62 1.70
C PHE A 6 12.12 20.11 1.97
N VAL A 7 11.03 19.38 1.70
CA VAL A 7 10.99 17.92 1.79
C VAL A 7 11.70 17.38 0.55
N PRO A 8 12.90 16.79 0.67
CA PRO A 8 13.60 16.28 -0.50
C PRO A 8 12.84 15.06 -1.03
N TRP A 9 12.77 14.88 -2.35
CA TRP A 9 12.20 13.68 -2.96
C TRP A 9 12.82 12.37 -2.41
N ALA A 10 14.10 12.43 -2.01
CA ALA A 10 14.78 11.31 -1.36
C ALA A 10 14.13 10.89 -0.02
N SER A 11 13.60 11.84 0.76
CA SER A 11 12.90 11.54 2.01
C SER A 11 11.56 10.86 1.78
N VAL A 12 10.88 11.19 0.68
CA VAL A 12 9.63 10.53 0.25
C VAL A 12 9.91 9.07 -0.11
N LEU A 13 10.91 8.83 -0.95
CA LEU A 13 11.31 7.48 -1.32
C LEU A 13 11.77 6.66 -0.12
N ALA A 14 12.50 7.28 0.82
CA ALA A 14 12.90 6.62 2.07
C ALA A 14 11.68 6.27 2.94
N GLY A 15 10.69 7.16 3.04
CA GLY A 15 9.42 6.91 3.73
C GLY A 15 8.65 5.75 3.11
N TRP A 16 8.52 5.72 1.78
CA TRP A 16 7.89 4.61 1.06
C TRP A 16 8.66 3.30 1.21
N ALA A 17 9.99 3.33 1.16
CA ALA A 17 10.81 2.14 1.38
C ALA A 17 10.63 1.60 2.80
N ALA A 18 10.65 2.47 3.82
CA ALA A 18 10.50 2.09 5.22
C ALA A 18 9.10 1.53 5.51
N VAL A 19 8.04 2.28 5.19
CA VAL A 19 6.66 1.84 5.40
C VAL A 19 6.33 0.65 4.51
N GLY A 20 6.76 0.65 3.25
CA GLY A 20 6.55 -0.47 2.32
C GLY A 20 7.22 -1.76 2.79
N ALA A 21 8.46 -1.69 3.32
CA ALA A 21 9.14 -2.84 3.90
C ALA A 21 8.43 -3.34 5.17
N LEU A 22 7.95 -2.42 6.01
CA LEU A 22 7.16 -2.74 7.20
C LEU A 22 5.87 -3.47 6.84
N LEU A 23 5.10 -2.93 5.88
CA LEU A 23 3.87 -3.56 5.39
C LEU A 23 4.16 -4.93 4.78
N TYR A 24 5.13 -5.02 3.88
CA TYR A 24 5.50 -6.31 3.28
C TYR A 24 5.93 -7.34 4.32
N GLY A 25 6.71 -6.91 5.33
CA GLY A 25 7.11 -7.72 6.47
C GLY A 25 5.94 -8.25 7.28
N LEU A 26 5.00 -7.37 7.66
CA LEU A 26 3.75 -7.78 8.32
C LEU A 26 2.98 -8.79 7.49
N GLY A 27 2.91 -8.57 6.17
CA GLY A 27 2.33 -9.51 5.22
C GLY A 27 2.97 -10.89 5.24
N CYS A 28 4.30 -10.96 5.23
CA CYS A 28 5.04 -12.21 5.37
C CYS A 28 4.69 -12.92 6.69
N LEU A 29 4.60 -12.19 7.81
CA LEU A 29 4.26 -12.73 9.11
C LEU A 29 2.82 -13.29 9.13
N VAL A 30 1.87 -12.53 8.58
CA VAL A 30 0.47 -12.93 8.41
C VAL A 30 0.38 -14.20 7.57
N THR A 31 1.05 -14.26 6.43
CA THR A 31 1.05 -15.48 5.59
C THR A 31 1.68 -16.68 6.28
N ARG A 32 2.62 -16.48 7.21
CA ARG A 32 3.21 -17.58 7.99
C ARG A 32 2.25 -18.11 9.06
N TRP A 33 1.37 -17.26 9.60
CA TRP A 33 0.44 -17.62 10.67
C TRP A 33 -0.92 -18.10 10.17
N LEU A 34 -1.42 -17.47 9.10
CA LEU A 34 -2.75 -17.70 8.53
C LEU A 34 -2.71 -18.33 7.13
N GLY A 35 -1.53 -18.52 6.56
CA GLY A 35 -1.40 -19.11 5.23
C GLY A 35 -1.81 -20.59 5.22
N PRO A 36 -2.29 -21.09 4.06
CA PRO A 36 -2.49 -22.52 3.83
C PRO A 36 -1.16 -23.29 3.96
N ASP A 37 -1.21 -24.62 3.91
CA ASP A 37 -0.06 -25.53 3.98
C ASP A 37 1.20 -24.97 3.29
N ARG A 38 2.38 -25.34 3.81
CA ARG A 38 3.73 -24.84 3.42
C ARG A 38 4.02 -24.79 1.90
N ASP A 39 3.20 -25.43 1.08
CA ASP A 39 3.42 -25.66 -0.34
C ASP A 39 2.71 -24.66 -1.28
N GLU A 40 1.84 -23.76 -0.80
CA GLU A 40 1.17 -22.79 -1.68
C GLU A 40 1.88 -21.42 -1.71
N PRO A 41 2.51 -21.03 -2.83
CA PRO A 41 3.28 -19.80 -2.91
C PRO A 41 2.36 -18.57 -3.00
N VAL A 42 2.23 -17.85 -1.90
CA VAL A 42 1.56 -16.53 -1.91
C VAL A 42 2.42 -15.52 -2.69
N GLY A 43 1.81 -14.75 -3.59
CA GLY A 43 2.52 -13.73 -4.38
C GLY A 43 2.96 -12.51 -3.56
N PRO A 44 3.98 -11.73 -4.01
CA PRO A 44 4.46 -10.55 -3.31
C PRO A 44 3.39 -9.44 -3.19
N LEU A 45 2.52 -9.30 -4.19
CA LEU A 45 1.39 -8.37 -4.17
C LEU A 45 0.44 -8.68 -3.00
N VAL A 46 0.03 -9.95 -2.88
CA VAL A 46 -0.88 -10.39 -1.81
C VAL A 46 -0.26 -10.18 -0.44
N ARG A 47 1.04 -10.46 -0.27
CA ARG A 47 1.76 -10.17 0.98
C ARG A 47 1.69 -8.69 1.35
N PHE A 48 1.99 -7.79 0.41
CA PHE A 48 1.92 -6.36 0.66
C PHE A 48 0.53 -5.93 1.16
N TRP A 49 -0.54 -6.39 0.49
CA TRP A 49 -1.92 -6.02 0.86
C TRP A 49 -2.42 -6.67 2.15
N LEU A 50 -2.04 -7.91 2.43
CA LEU A 50 -2.27 -8.55 3.73
C LEU A 50 -1.57 -7.79 4.85
N GLY A 51 -0.35 -7.32 4.60
CA GLY A 51 0.40 -6.50 5.53
C GLY A 51 -0.24 -5.14 5.79
N TRP A 52 -0.74 -4.48 4.74
CA TRP A 52 -1.51 -3.24 4.85
C TRP A 52 -2.80 -3.43 5.64
N ALA A 53 -3.56 -4.50 5.36
CA ALA A 53 -4.77 -4.83 6.12
C ALA A 53 -4.46 -5.14 7.60
N ALA A 54 -3.40 -5.90 7.89
CA ALA A 54 -2.96 -6.18 9.25
C ALA A 54 -2.50 -4.93 9.99
N ALA A 55 -1.74 -4.05 9.33
CA ALA A 55 -1.34 -2.76 9.89
C ALA A 55 -2.57 -1.91 10.25
N LEU A 56 -3.57 -1.82 9.36
CA LEU A 56 -4.83 -1.14 9.66
C LEU A 56 -5.59 -1.77 10.84
N GLY A 57 -5.61 -3.09 10.96
CA GLY A 57 -6.20 -3.78 12.10
C GLY A 57 -5.51 -3.41 13.42
N ILE A 58 -4.18 -3.46 13.44
CA ILE A 58 -3.37 -3.08 14.62
C ILE A 58 -3.57 -1.60 14.95
N LEU A 59 -3.55 -0.73 13.94
CA LEU A 59 -3.72 0.72 14.12
C LEU A 59 -5.09 1.10 14.65
N GLN A 60 -6.15 0.42 14.20
CA GLN A 60 -7.49 0.64 14.73
C GLN A 60 -7.54 0.31 16.22
N LEU A 61 -6.98 -0.85 16.62
CA LEU A 61 -6.90 -1.24 18.03
C LEU A 61 -6.01 -0.28 18.85
N TRP A 62 -4.89 0.14 18.29
CA TRP A 62 -3.98 1.10 18.91
C TRP A 62 -4.66 2.45 19.18
N HIS A 63 -5.36 2.97 18.17
CA HIS A 63 -5.95 4.31 18.22
C HIS A 63 -7.08 4.44 19.26
N PHE A 64 -7.65 3.32 19.73
CA PHE A 64 -8.58 3.35 20.86
C PHE A 64 -7.96 3.92 22.14
N ALA A 65 -6.67 3.70 22.37
CA ALA A 65 -6.01 4.05 23.62
C ALA A 65 -4.90 5.10 23.45
N LEU A 66 -4.24 5.14 22.29
CA LEU A 66 -3.05 5.95 22.06
C LEU A 66 -3.12 6.70 20.72
N PRO A 67 -2.52 7.91 20.63
CA PRO A 67 -2.35 8.57 19.35
C PRO A 67 -1.44 7.77 18.42
N VAL A 68 -1.66 7.90 17.11
CA VAL A 68 -0.84 7.32 16.04
C VAL A 68 0.38 8.21 15.82
N ASP A 69 1.28 8.20 16.79
CA ASP A 69 2.56 8.92 16.73
C ASP A 69 3.74 7.95 16.49
N GLY A 70 4.97 8.43 16.62
CA GLY A 70 6.17 7.60 16.44
C GLY A 70 6.23 6.34 17.32
N ARG A 71 5.46 6.27 18.42
CA ARG A 71 5.43 5.11 19.33
C ARG A 71 4.82 3.87 18.66
N VAL A 72 3.96 4.06 17.66
CA VAL A 72 3.38 2.96 16.88
C VAL A 72 4.45 2.06 16.27
N TYR A 73 5.58 2.65 15.87
CA TYR A 73 6.71 1.90 15.30
C TYR A 73 7.38 0.96 16.30
N LEU A 74 7.22 1.16 17.62
CA LEU A 74 7.70 0.22 18.64
C LEU A 74 6.99 -1.15 18.53
N VAL A 75 5.77 -1.18 17.97
CA VAL A 75 5.02 -2.42 17.73
C VAL A 75 5.16 -2.86 16.29
N LEU A 76 4.93 -1.96 15.33
CA LEU A 76 4.90 -2.35 13.92
C LEU A 76 6.29 -2.69 13.36
N ALA A 77 7.35 -2.00 13.77
CA ALA A 77 8.69 -2.24 13.21
C ALA A 77 9.27 -3.60 13.61
N PRO A 78 9.19 -4.06 14.88
CA PRO A 78 9.61 -5.41 15.24
C PRO A 78 8.82 -6.49 14.50
N LEU A 79 7.49 -6.36 14.41
CA LEU A 79 6.65 -7.33 13.70
C LEU A 79 6.98 -7.39 12.20
N GLY A 80 7.16 -6.23 11.56
CA GLY A 80 7.60 -6.14 10.17
C GLY A 80 8.99 -6.75 9.96
N ALA A 81 9.95 -6.42 10.83
CA ALA A 81 11.32 -6.95 10.77
C ALA A 81 11.36 -8.48 10.96
N LEU A 82 10.57 -9.03 11.88
CA LEU A 82 10.44 -10.48 12.07
C LEU A 82 9.92 -11.18 10.81
N GLY A 83 8.91 -10.61 10.15
CA GLY A 83 8.38 -11.14 8.90
C GLY A 83 9.37 -11.06 7.74
N LEU A 84 10.08 -9.93 7.59
CA LEU A 84 11.16 -9.78 6.60
C LEU A 84 12.30 -10.75 6.84
N PHE A 85 12.73 -10.91 8.10
CA PHE A 85 13.79 -11.84 8.46
C PHE A 85 13.38 -13.28 8.13
N GLY A 86 12.13 -13.65 8.36
CA GLY A 86 11.58 -14.96 7.96
C GLY A 86 11.57 -15.20 6.45
N HIS A 87 11.42 -14.15 5.64
CA HIS A 87 11.36 -14.23 4.18
C HIS A 87 12.64 -13.76 3.46
N ARG A 88 13.74 -13.57 4.20
CA ARG A 88 14.99 -12.96 3.69
C ARG A 88 15.62 -13.69 2.52
N ALA A 89 15.56 -15.03 2.50
CA ALA A 89 16.18 -15.83 1.44
C ALA A 89 15.52 -15.56 0.08
N ALA A 90 14.19 -15.56 0.03
CA ALA A 90 13.42 -15.25 -1.17
C ALA A 90 13.60 -13.79 -1.62
N LEU A 91 13.69 -12.85 -0.65
CA LEU A 91 13.96 -11.44 -0.96
C LEU A 91 15.33 -11.24 -1.60
N LEU A 92 16.37 -11.86 -1.05
CA LEU A 92 17.73 -11.80 -1.58
C LEU A 92 17.81 -12.44 -2.97
N GLU A 93 17.12 -13.55 -3.19
CA GLU A 93 17.04 -14.19 -4.50
C GLU A 93 16.35 -13.29 -5.52
N ASN A 94 15.21 -12.69 -5.17
CA ASN A 94 14.49 -11.76 -6.04
C ASN A 94 15.32 -10.50 -6.36
N ALA A 95 16.00 -9.94 -5.35
CA ALA A 95 16.91 -8.81 -5.54
C ALA A 95 18.09 -9.18 -6.45
N ARG A 96 18.67 -10.36 -6.24
CA ARG A 96 19.74 -10.87 -7.11
C ARG A 96 19.25 -11.01 -8.55
N ARG A 97 18.09 -11.65 -8.77
CA ARG A 97 17.48 -11.79 -10.12
C ARG A 97 17.19 -10.43 -10.77
N ALA A 98 16.74 -9.45 -9.98
CA ALA A 98 16.51 -8.09 -10.45
C ALA A 98 17.79 -7.42 -10.96
N VAL A 99 18.96 -7.72 -10.40
CA VAL A 99 20.23 -7.14 -10.86
C VAL A 99 20.92 -8.00 -11.92
N THR A 100 20.86 -9.33 -11.83
CA THR A 100 21.63 -10.23 -12.70
C THR A 100 20.98 -10.49 -14.06
N THR A 101 19.68 -10.24 -14.20
CA THR A 101 18.95 -10.52 -15.46
C THR A 101 18.52 -9.22 -16.12
N ALA A 102 18.74 -9.07 -17.43
CA ALA A 102 18.37 -7.86 -18.17
C ALA A 102 16.89 -7.47 -17.99
N ARG A 103 15.97 -8.45 -18.04
CA ARG A 103 14.54 -8.23 -17.75
C ARG A 103 14.29 -7.79 -16.30
N GLY A 104 15.03 -8.35 -15.35
CA GLY A 104 14.99 -7.95 -13.95
C GLY A 104 15.43 -6.51 -13.76
N ALA A 105 16.52 -6.11 -14.42
CA ALA A 105 17.09 -4.77 -14.32
C ALA A 105 16.17 -3.73 -14.97
N LEU A 106 15.60 -4.05 -16.13
CA LEU A 106 14.57 -3.23 -16.77
C LEU A 106 13.32 -3.09 -15.91
N GLY A 107 12.87 -4.18 -15.27
CA GLY A 107 11.78 -4.17 -14.32
C GLY A 107 12.03 -3.26 -13.13
N ALA A 108 13.19 -3.41 -12.49
CA ALA A 108 13.60 -2.56 -11.38
C ALA A 108 13.72 -1.09 -11.79
N ALA A 109 14.29 -0.80 -12.97
CA ALA A 109 14.38 0.55 -13.51
C ALA A 109 12.98 1.15 -13.79
N ALA A 110 12.07 0.38 -14.38
CA ALA A 110 10.69 0.82 -14.61
C ALA A 110 9.97 1.17 -13.30
N VAL A 111 10.09 0.32 -12.27
CA VAL A 111 9.53 0.60 -10.94
C VAL A 111 10.17 1.83 -10.32
N ALA A 112 11.49 2.00 -10.45
CA ALA A 112 12.20 3.18 -9.93
C ALA A 112 11.75 4.47 -10.62
N VAL A 113 11.54 4.45 -11.94
CA VAL A 113 11.01 5.60 -12.70
C VAL A 113 9.59 5.92 -12.24
N VAL A 114 8.71 4.93 -12.12
CA VAL A 114 7.34 5.13 -11.64
C VAL A 114 7.33 5.67 -10.22
N ALA A 115 8.19 5.17 -9.33
CA ALA A 115 8.36 5.70 -7.97
C ALA A 115 8.84 7.15 -7.97
N ALA A 116 9.83 7.50 -8.79
CA ALA A 116 10.30 8.88 -8.89
C ALA A 116 9.20 9.83 -9.40
N CYS A 117 8.45 9.42 -10.44
CA CYS A 117 7.32 10.17 -10.96
C CYS A 117 6.21 10.33 -9.92
N ALA A 118 5.84 9.25 -9.24
CA ALA A 118 4.84 9.28 -8.19
C ALA A 118 5.29 10.19 -7.03
N ALA A 119 6.57 10.17 -6.65
CA ALA A 119 7.09 11.01 -5.58
C ALA A 119 7.02 12.50 -5.95
N ALA A 120 7.38 12.84 -7.19
CA ALA A 120 7.26 14.20 -7.71
C ALA A 120 5.79 14.68 -7.72
N LEU A 121 4.85 13.81 -8.07
CA LEU A 121 3.42 14.13 -8.08
C LEU A 121 2.84 14.23 -6.66
N ALA A 122 3.25 13.36 -5.73
CA ALA A 122 2.80 13.36 -4.34
C ALA A 122 3.25 14.61 -3.56
N LEU A 123 4.38 15.22 -3.96
CA LEU A 123 4.88 16.47 -3.38
C LEU A 123 4.13 17.72 -3.86
N ARG A 124 3.17 17.60 -4.78
CA ARG A 124 2.34 18.73 -5.18
C ARG A 124 1.46 19.18 -4.02
N ARG A 125 0.97 20.42 -4.08
CA ARG A 125 0.00 20.90 -3.10
C ARG A 125 -1.30 20.10 -3.22
N PRO A 126 -1.94 19.71 -2.11
CA PRO A 126 -3.28 19.14 -2.13
C PRO A 126 -4.23 20.09 -2.84
N CYS A 127 -5.04 19.54 -3.72
CA CYS A 127 -6.07 20.29 -4.42
C CYS A 127 -7.45 19.64 -4.34
N ASN A 128 -7.59 18.50 -3.63
CA ASN A 128 -8.90 18.00 -3.24
C ASN A 128 -9.51 18.96 -2.19
N PRO A 129 -10.71 19.52 -2.43
CA PRO A 129 -11.39 20.38 -1.46
C PRO A 129 -11.52 19.74 -0.08
N ASP A 130 -11.79 18.44 -0.02
CA ASP A 130 -11.99 17.70 1.23
C ASP A 130 -10.73 17.64 2.11
N SER A 131 -9.55 17.74 1.51
CA SER A 131 -8.28 17.81 2.24
C SER A 131 -8.24 19.00 3.19
N CYS A 132 -8.75 20.14 2.73
CA CYS A 132 -8.84 21.38 3.50
C CYS A 132 -10.04 21.40 4.46
N LEU A 133 -11.03 20.53 4.23
CA LEU A 133 -12.25 20.48 5.03
C LEU A 133 -12.16 19.51 6.20
N TYR A 134 -11.55 18.33 6.00
CA TYR A 134 -11.43 17.33 7.07
C TYR A 134 -10.23 16.38 6.96
N HIS A 135 -9.71 15.98 5.77
CA HIS A 135 -8.68 14.90 5.73
C HIS A 135 -7.46 15.21 6.58
N ILE A 136 -6.84 16.38 6.37
CA ILE A 136 -5.62 16.78 7.10
C ILE A 136 -5.93 17.00 8.59
N ALA A 137 -7.10 17.56 8.91
CA ALA A 137 -7.52 17.77 10.29
C ALA A 137 -7.73 16.44 11.04
N THR A 138 -8.37 15.46 10.41
CA THR A 138 -8.60 14.12 10.95
C THR A 138 -7.27 13.36 11.13
N ILE A 139 -6.35 13.45 10.18
CA ILE A 139 -5.02 12.81 10.28
C ILE A 139 -4.21 13.42 11.44
N ARG A 140 -4.18 14.76 11.54
CA ARG A 140 -3.51 15.45 12.66
C ARG A 140 -4.13 15.15 14.01
N TRP A 141 -5.44 14.95 14.07
CA TRP A 141 -6.09 14.45 15.27
C TRP A 141 -5.49 13.11 15.66
N PHE A 142 -5.50 12.15 14.73
CA PHE A 142 -5.06 10.79 15.00
C PHE A 142 -3.65 10.73 15.56
N GLU A 143 -2.76 11.64 15.12
CA GLU A 143 -1.39 11.77 15.61
C GLU A 143 -1.25 12.44 16.98
N GLN A 144 -2.23 13.24 17.40
CA GLN A 144 -2.15 14.07 18.60
C GLN A 144 -2.94 13.50 19.76
N GLN A 145 -4.05 12.82 19.49
CA GLN A 145 -4.96 12.33 20.52
C GLN A 145 -5.41 10.89 20.22
N PRO A 146 -5.75 10.08 21.25
CA PRO A 146 -6.51 8.85 21.07
C PRO A 146 -7.91 9.13 20.50
N ILE A 147 -8.63 8.08 20.16
CA ILE A 147 -10.03 8.19 19.75
C ILE A 147 -10.85 8.90 20.83
N VAL A 148 -11.66 9.88 20.42
CA VAL A 148 -12.62 10.53 21.32
C VAL A 148 -14.02 10.10 20.87
N PRO A 149 -14.74 9.30 21.66
CA PRO A 149 -16.09 8.86 21.29
C PRO A 149 -17.07 10.04 21.32
N GLY A 150 -18.06 10.05 20.42
CA GLY A 150 -19.16 11.03 20.43
C GLY A 150 -18.92 12.35 19.68
N LEU A 151 -17.73 12.55 19.09
CA LEU A 151 -17.40 13.78 18.36
C LEU A 151 -18.33 14.11 17.20
N GLY A 152 -18.81 13.07 16.51
CA GLY A 152 -19.74 13.23 15.40
C GLY A 152 -21.07 13.88 15.81
N HIS A 153 -21.41 13.86 17.11
CA HIS A 153 -22.60 14.55 17.63
C HIS A 153 -22.41 16.06 17.79
N LEU A 154 -21.16 16.56 17.85
CA LEU A 154 -20.89 17.99 17.99
C LEU A 154 -20.98 18.70 16.62
N HIS A 155 -20.48 18.05 15.57
CA HIS A 155 -20.52 18.59 14.22
C HIS A 155 -20.27 17.47 13.18
N LEU A 156 -21.01 17.49 12.07
CA LEU A 156 -20.94 16.45 11.02
C LEU A 156 -19.52 16.22 10.50
N ARG A 157 -18.74 17.29 10.29
CA ARG A 157 -17.35 17.19 9.80
C ARG A 157 -16.40 16.43 10.72
N LEU A 158 -16.71 16.37 12.02
CA LEU A 158 -15.94 15.58 12.99
C LEU A 158 -16.33 14.10 12.95
N ALA A 159 -17.43 13.76 12.27
CA ALA A 159 -17.84 12.38 12.00
C ALA A 159 -17.18 11.80 10.75
N PHE A 160 -16.59 12.62 9.88
CA PHE A 160 -15.92 12.15 8.67
C PHE A 160 -14.63 11.42 9.03
N ASN A 161 -14.72 10.09 9.02
CA ASN A 161 -13.65 9.19 9.43
C ASN A 161 -13.55 8.01 8.45
N HIS A 162 -12.32 7.57 8.20
CA HIS A 162 -11.99 6.37 7.44
C HIS A 162 -10.71 5.73 8.01
N ALA A 163 -10.67 4.41 8.14
CA ALA A 163 -9.51 3.69 8.69
C ALA A 163 -8.20 3.98 7.91
N TYR A 164 -8.31 4.30 6.63
CA TYR A 164 -7.21 4.78 5.78
C TYR A 164 -6.39 5.92 6.41
N TYR A 165 -7.03 6.85 7.13
CA TYR A 165 -6.32 7.98 7.73
C TYR A 165 -5.33 7.54 8.81
N LEU A 166 -5.59 6.42 9.50
CA LEU A 166 -4.62 5.83 10.44
C LEU A 166 -3.35 5.37 9.73
N TYR A 167 -3.50 4.77 8.54
CA TYR A 167 -2.36 4.41 7.70
C TYR A 167 -1.63 5.67 7.19
N ALA A 168 -2.37 6.71 6.81
CA ALA A 168 -1.77 7.97 6.37
C ALA A 168 -0.92 8.63 7.47
N SER A 169 -1.37 8.58 8.73
CA SER A 169 -0.62 9.07 9.90
C SER A 169 0.73 8.36 10.12
N LEU A 170 0.95 7.15 9.57
CA LEU A 170 2.26 6.50 9.67
C LEU A 170 3.36 7.34 9.00
N PHE A 171 3.03 7.99 7.89
CA PHE A 171 3.98 8.82 7.16
C PHE A 171 4.29 10.13 7.85
N ASP A 172 3.41 10.62 8.73
CA ASP A 172 3.58 11.91 9.41
C ASP A 172 4.36 11.82 10.72
N THR A 173 5.45 11.05 10.69
CA THR A 173 6.32 10.81 11.85
C THR A 173 7.77 11.08 11.50
N GLY A 174 8.57 11.40 12.53
CA GLY A 174 10.01 11.64 12.37
C GLY A 174 10.31 12.79 11.37
N PRO A 175 11.21 12.58 10.39
CA PRO A 175 11.62 13.61 9.42
C PRO A 175 10.50 14.11 8.49
N LEU A 176 9.39 13.37 8.38
CA LEU A 176 8.28 13.68 7.50
C LEU A 176 7.09 14.33 8.24
N ARG A 177 7.22 14.59 9.54
CA ARG A 177 6.15 15.14 10.39
C ARG A 177 5.64 16.51 9.88
N GLY A 178 4.33 16.66 9.84
CA GLY A 178 3.58 17.79 9.28
C GLY A 178 3.45 17.82 7.76
N HIS A 179 3.98 16.83 7.04
CA HIS A 179 4.10 16.79 5.59
C HIS A 179 3.95 15.40 4.96
N GLY A 180 3.89 14.34 5.76
CA GLY A 180 3.92 12.95 5.31
C GLY A 180 2.57 12.43 4.84
N GLU A 181 1.48 13.08 5.22
CA GLU A 181 0.12 12.60 5.00
C GLU A 181 -0.21 12.39 3.51
N HIS A 182 0.35 13.22 2.62
CA HIS A 182 0.14 13.13 1.16
C HIS A 182 0.91 11.98 0.50
N LEU A 183 1.83 11.34 1.21
CA LEU A 183 2.65 10.25 0.67
C LEU A 183 1.91 8.91 0.66
N ALA A 184 0.85 8.79 1.46
CA ALA A 184 0.15 7.54 1.72
C ALA A 184 -0.44 6.91 0.46
N ASN A 185 -1.07 7.71 -0.40
CA ASN A 185 -1.65 7.26 -1.67
C ASN A 185 -0.58 6.81 -2.67
N GLY A 186 0.59 7.45 -2.67
CA GLY A 186 1.70 7.08 -3.56
C GLY A 186 2.25 5.68 -3.28
N LEU A 187 2.37 5.27 -2.01
CA LEU A 187 2.82 3.90 -1.71
C LEU A 187 1.79 2.85 -2.15
N LEU A 188 0.49 3.10 -1.96
CA LEU A 188 -0.57 2.19 -2.42
C LEU A 188 -0.56 2.04 -3.94
N LEU A 189 -0.33 3.15 -4.65
CA LEU A 189 -0.15 3.13 -6.10
C LEU A 189 1.03 2.25 -6.52
N LEU A 190 2.19 2.39 -5.85
CA LEU A 190 3.36 1.55 -6.13
C LEU A 190 3.10 0.07 -5.84
N GLY A 191 2.26 -0.23 -4.85
CA GLY A 191 1.80 -1.58 -4.56
C GLY A 191 1.11 -2.26 -5.75
N ILE A 192 0.41 -1.51 -6.62
CA ILE A 192 -0.22 -2.03 -7.85
C ILE A 192 0.69 -1.89 -9.07
N LEU A 193 1.33 -0.73 -9.26
CA LEU A 193 2.10 -0.46 -10.47
C LEU A 193 3.39 -1.25 -10.56
N GLY A 194 4.03 -1.58 -9.42
CA GLY A 194 5.24 -2.40 -9.42
C GLY A 194 5.05 -3.71 -10.19
N PRO A 195 4.07 -4.54 -9.79
CA PRO A 195 3.70 -5.74 -10.53
C PRO A 195 3.22 -5.47 -11.97
N ALA A 196 2.43 -4.42 -12.19
CA ALA A 196 1.93 -4.09 -13.54
C ALA A 196 3.06 -3.76 -14.53
N CYS A 197 4.11 -3.05 -14.10
CA CYS A 197 5.30 -2.79 -14.91
C CYS A 197 6.01 -4.09 -15.31
N LEU A 198 6.12 -5.05 -14.38
CA LEU A 198 6.73 -6.35 -14.67
C LEU A 198 5.88 -7.18 -15.63
N VAL A 199 4.55 -7.16 -15.49
CA VAL A 199 3.63 -7.79 -16.42
C VAL A 199 3.76 -7.17 -17.81
N LEU A 200 3.74 -5.84 -17.91
CA LEU A 200 3.87 -5.12 -19.18
C LEU A 200 5.15 -5.51 -19.92
N LEU A 201 6.29 -5.56 -19.23
CA LEU A 201 7.56 -5.99 -19.81
C LEU A 201 7.52 -7.45 -20.31
N SER A 202 6.73 -8.30 -19.65
CA SER A 202 6.55 -9.68 -20.08
C SER A 202 5.67 -9.81 -21.32
N LEU A 203 4.64 -8.96 -21.47
CA LEU A 203 3.72 -8.94 -22.61
C LEU A 203 4.37 -8.51 -23.93
N VAL A 204 5.51 -7.81 -23.87
CA VAL A 204 6.30 -7.44 -25.07
C VAL A 204 6.86 -8.68 -25.78
N ASP A 205 7.00 -9.80 -25.07
CA ASP A 205 7.38 -11.08 -25.64
C ASP A 205 6.16 -11.76 -26.30
N LEU A 206 5.81 -11.32 -27.52
CA LEU A 206 4.66 -11.81 -28.32
C LEU A 206 4.68 -13.34 -28.58
N ARG A 207 5.78 -14.03 -28.27
CA ARG A 207 5.90 -15.49 -28.38
C ARG A 207 5.32 -16.24 -27.18
N ARG A 208 5.05 -15.55 -26.07
CA ARG A 208 4.51 -16.16 -24.85
C ARG A 208 3.01 -15.92 -24.77
N SER A 209 2.26 -17.00 -24.54
CA SER A 209 0.87 -16.88 -24.11
C SER A 209 0.85 -16.44 -22.66
N HIS A 210 0.07 -15.40 -22.37
CA HIS A 210 -0.10 -14.86 -21.02
C HIS A 210 -1.50 -15.16 -20.51
N ALA A 211 -1.60 -15.29 -19.19
CA ALA A 211 -2.87 -15.40 -18.50
C ALA A 211 -3.74 -14.17 -18.79
N ASN A 212 -5.03 -14.38 -19.02
CA ASN A 212 -6.00 -13.32 -19.28
C ASN A 212 -6.08 -12.33 -18.09
N SER A 213 -5.85 -12.81 -16.86
CA SER A 213 -5.71 -11.96 -15.66
C SER A 213 -4.59 -10.92 -15.76
N SER A 214 -3.55 -11.18 -16.57
CA SER A 214 -2.44 -10.25 -16.77
C SER A 214 -2.89 -9.00 -17.54
N TYR A 215 -3.77 -9.16 -18.52
CA TYR A 215 -4.34 -8.03 -19.26
C TYR A 215 -5.33 -7.24 -18.41
N LEU A 216 -6.15 -7.93 -17.60
CA LEU A 216 -7.05 -7.27 -16.65
C LEU A 216 -6.26 -6.46 -15.60
N ALA A 217 -5.16 -7.01 -15.08
CA ALA A 217 -4.29 -6.30 -14.14
C ALA A 217 -3.71 -5.02 -14.76
N LEU A 218 -3.29 -5.08 -16.02
CA LEU A 218 -2.79 -3.90 -16.74
C LEU A 218 -3.89 -2.86 -16.98
N ALA A 219 -5.09 -3.30 -17.38
CA ALA A 219 -6.23 -2.40 -17.60
C ALA A 219 -6.63 -1.69 -16.30
N LEU A 220 -6.75 -2.42 -15.19
CA LEU A 220 -7.06 -1.85 -13.88
C LEU A 220 -5.94 -0.92 -13.40
N ALA A 221 -4.67 -1.28 -13.61
CA ALA A 221 -3.55 -0.40 -13.32
C ALA A 221 -3.62 0.91 -14.12
N GLY A 222 -4.01 0.86 -15.40
CA GLY A 222 -4.24 2.05 -16.23
C GLY A 222 -5.36 2.94 -15.70
N VAL A 223 -6.48 2.36 -15.29
CA VAL A 223 -7.59 3.11 -14.65
C VAL A 223 -7.15 3.74 -13.33
N MET A 224 -6.33 3.04 -12.53
CA MET A 224 -5.80 3.60 -11.29
C MET A 224 -4.85 4.78 -11.56
N VAL A 225 -4.03 4.70 -12.61
CA VAL A 225 -3.16 5.81 -13.02
C VAL A 225 -3.98 7.02 -13.41
N ASP A 226 -5.05 6.84 -14.20
CA ASP A 226 -5.95 7.93 -14.60
C ASP A 226 -6.65 8.58 -13.39
N LEU A 227 -7.19 7.76 -12.47
CA LEU A 227 -7.79 8.24 -11.20
C LEU A 227 -6.82 9.01 -10.31
N LEU A 228 -5.52 8.79 -10.50
CA LEU A 228 -4.45 9.41 -9.73
C LEU A 228 -3.80 10.60 -10.43
N PHE A 229 -4.03 10.75 -11.74
CA PHE A 229 -3.71 11.98 -12.44
C PHE A 229 -4.64 13.10 -11.94
N GLY A 230 -4.03 14.21 -11.52
CA GLY A 230 -4.75 15.35 -10.95
C GLY A 230 -4.47 15.56 -9.46
N CYS A 231 -5.52 15.61 -8.65
CA CYS A 231 -5.47 16.01 -7.23
C CYS A 231 -5.39 14.85 -6.23
N SER A 232 -5.74 13.64 -6.66
CA SER A 232 -5.97 12.49 -5.78
C SER A 232 -4.68 11.91 -5.19
N LEU A 233 -3.57 11.96 -5.92
CA LEU A 233 -2.29 11.44 -5.43
C LEU A 233 -1.64 12.37 -4.38
N ALA A 234 -1.75 13.69 -4.59
CA ALA A 234 -1.18 14.71 -3.72
C ALA A 234 -2.08 15.05 -2.51
N SER A 235 -3.28 14.48 -2.46
CA SER A 235 -4.24 14.65 -1.38
C SER A 235 -4.40 13.32 -0.65
N PRO A 236 -4.58 13.28 0.68
CA PRO A 236 -4.75 12.03 1.40
C PRO A 236 -6.20 11.56 1.30
N THR A 237 -6.74 11.44 0.08
CA THR A 237 -8.11 10.96 -0.12
C THR A 237 -8.20 9.45 0.08
N ALA A 238 -9.21 9.01 0.80
CA ALA A 238 -9.53 7.60 0.97
C ALA A 238 -10.09 6.96 -0.32
N ASP A 239 -10.60 7.76 -1.27
CA ASP A 239 -11.17 7.26 -2.53
C ASP A 239 -10.15 6.43 -3.32
N VAL A 240 -8.88 6.87 -3.29
CA VAL A 240 -7.76 6.16 -3.91
C VAL A 240 -7.56 4.81 -3.25
N ALA A 241 -7.53 4.76 -1.92
CA ALA A 241 -7.36 3.51 -1.20
C ALA A 241 -8.53 2.54 -1.48
N VAL A 242 -9.76 3.04 -1.54
CA VAL A 242 -10.96 2.25 -1.87
C VAL A 242 -10.89 1.74 -3.32
N ALA A 243 -10.55 2.58 -4.28
CA ALA A 243 -10.44 2.18 -5.69
C ALA A 243 -9.35 1.13 -5.91
N ILE A 244 -8.17 1.35 -5.33
CA ILE A 244 -7.01 0.44 -5.42
C ILE A 244 -7.34 -0.91 -4.77
N THR A 245 -7.86 -0.90 -3.53
CA THR A 245 -8.25 -2.14 -2.84
C THR A 245 -9.36 -2.88 -3.56
N GLY A 246 -10.37 -2.18 -4.08
CA GLY A 246 -11.41 -2.74 -4.93
C GLY A 246 -10.84 -3.43 -6.18
N ALA A 247 -9.91 -2.78 -6.88
CA ALA A 247 -9.25 -3.37 -8.05
C ALA A 247 -8.50 -4.67 -7.70
N ILE A 248 -7.83 -4.73 -6.55
CA ILE A 248 -7.11 -5.93 -6.11
C ILE A 248 -8.08 -7.04 -5.74
N LEU A 249 -9.16 -6.74 -5.03
CA LEU A 249 -10.18 -7.72 -4.70
C LEU A 249 -10.82 -8.30 -5.96
N ILE A 250 -11.09 -7.46 -6.96
CA ILE A 250 -11.57 -7.90 -8.28
C ILE A 250 -10.54 -8.84 -8.94
N LEU A 251 -9.26 -8.47 -8.97
CA LEU A 251 -8.20 -9.33 -9.52
C LEU A 251 -8.11 -10.68 -8.82
N LEU A 252 -8.20 -10.69 -7.50
CA LEU A 252 -8.14 -11.92 -6.70
C LEU A 252 -9.40 -12.77 -6.85
N ALA A 253 -10.58 -12.17 -6.99
CA ALA A 253 -11.84 -12.88 -7.12
C ALA A 253 -12.06 -13.45 -8.54
N ILE A 254 -11.68 -12.69 -9.57
CA ILE A 254 -11.99 -13.02 -10.97
C ILE A 254 -10.81 -13.71 -11.67
N GLY A 255 -9.56 -13.44 -11.26
CA GLY A 255 -8.36 -14.02 -11.89
C GLY A 255 -8.44 -15.53 -12.14
N PRO A 256 -8.80 -16.35 -11.13
CA PRO A 256 -8.98 -17.80 -11.29
C PRO A 256 -10.02 -18.16 -12.36
N THR A 257 -11.16 -17.46 -12.39
CA THR A 257 -12.26 -17.68 -13.34
C THR A 257 -11.85 -17.33 -14.78
N ILE A 258 -11.11 -16.23 -14.94
CA ILE A 258 -10.64 -15.73 -16.24
C ILE A 258 -9.57 -16.64 -16.87
N ASP A 259 -8.71 -17.22 -16.03
CA ASP A 259 -7.61 -18.08 -16.49
C ASP A 259 -7.99 -19.57 -16.52
N GLY A 260 -9.24 -19.91 -16.18
CA GLY A 260 -9.71 -21.30 -16.11
C GLY A 260 -9.03 -22.13 -15.00
N VAL A 261 -8.35 -21.47 -14.06
CA VAL A 261 -7.66 -22.11 -12.94
C VAL A 261 -8.66 -22.21 -11.78
N GLN A 262 -9.01 -23.43 -11.37
CA GLN A 262 -9.85 -23.63 -10.17
C GLN A 262 -9.06 -23.30 -8.89
N LEU A 263 -9.04 -22.03 -8.49
CA LEU A 263 -8.52 -21.59 -7.20
C LEU A 263 -9.53 -20.66 -6.52
N THR A 264 -10.25 -21.16 -5.52
CA THR A 264 -10.98 -20.33 -4.55
C THR A 264 -10.01 -19.83 -3.47
N PRO A 265 -10.13 -18.59 -2.98
CA PRO A 265 -9.09 -17.99 -2.14
C PRO A 265 -8.93 -18.61 -0.74
N PHE A 266 -9.86 -19.45 -0.23
CA PHE A 266 -9.78 -20.02 1.13
C PHE A 266 -10.41 -21.42 1.33
N ARG A 267 -10.39 -22.31 0.30
CA ARG A 267 -10.91 -23.72 0.27
C ARG A 267 -12.35 -23.95 0.80
N LEU A 268 -13.32 -24.30 -0.05
CA LEU A 268 -14.60 -24.92 0.40
C LEU A 268 -14.63 -26.45 0.21
N ARG A 269 -13.63 -27.17 0.73
CA ARG A 269 -13.72 -28.62 1.03
C ARG A 269 -13.00 -28.92 2.33
N ALA A 270 -13.54 -28.39 3.42
CA ALA A 270 -13.26 -28.84 4.79
C ALA A 270 -14.46 -28.65 5.72
N ILE A 271 -15.67 -28.49 5.18
CA ILE A 271 -16.92 -28.61 5.91
C ILE A 271 -17.76 -29.57 5.09
N GLY A 272 -17.96 -30.78 5.61
CA GLY A 272 -18.83 -31.78 5.02
C GLY A 272 -20.28 -31.30 5.09
N VAL A 273 -20.81 -30.90 3.93
CA VAL A 273 -22.20 -31.06 3.50
C VAL A 273 -22.15 -31.45 2.04
#